data_AF-A0A497GG38-F1
#
_entry.id   AF-A0A497GG38-F1
#
_cell.length_a   1.000
_cell.length_b   1.000
_cell.length_c   1.000
_cell.angle_alpha   90.00
_cell.angle_beta   90.00
_cell.angle_gamma   90.00
#
_symmetry.space_group_name_H-M   'P 1'
#
loop_
_entity.id
_entity.type
_entity.pdbx_description
1 polymer ?
#
loop_
_entity_poly.entity_id
_entity_poly.type
_entity_poly.pdbx_seq_one_letter_code
_entity_poly.pdbx_strand_id
1 'polypeptide(L)'
;MKKIVYKVNPRDNVGTALDHLRRGEEYPIFEEGKGIIGKIVLKTDIPKWYKVSLTEIGEDEEVIKFGFPIGFSTMKIEPGVVVHVTNIILDTQFDFYKLIEKGFILGEALKDIDKGEIIRIKKNIKPFHFLFKDLPPKTRIGVAAVNIGESTSIRLGNIVDITRKLGWNEKYRRMVKNFYRFLRSGMIDFSKM
;
A
#
# COMPACT_ATOMS: atom_id res chain seq x y z
N MET A 1 -13.40 18.08 9.85
CA MET A 1 -13.73 16.70 10.28
C MET A 1 -13.07 16.50 11.65
N LYS A 2 -13.31 15.38 12.36
CA LYS A 2 -12.69 15.17 13.67
C LYS A 2 -11.23 14.73 13.49
N LYS A 3 -10.30 15.37 14.21
CA LYS A 3 -8.86 15.02 14.19
C LYS A 3 -8.62 13.82 15.10
N ILE A 4 -8.91 12.62 14.60
CA ILE A 4 -8.78 11.37 15.34
C ILE A 4 -8.12 10.29 14.48
N VAL A 5 -7.57 9.28 15.13
CA VAL A 5 -7.15 8.02 14.49
C VAL A 5 -8.24 6.97 14.70
N TYR A 6 -8.87 6.53 13.63
CA TYR A 6 -9.98 5.58 13.65
C TYR A 6 -9.50 4.14 13.49
N LYS A 7 -9.77 3.31 14.50
CA LYS A 7 -9.48 1.87 14.56
C LYS A 7 -10.78 1.09 14.39
N VAL A 8 -10.80 0.13 13.47
CA VAL A 8 -12.05 -0.54 13.06
C VAL A 8 -12.23 -1.85 13.81
N ASN A 9 -11.16 -2.62 13.97
CA ASN A 9 -11.18 -3.91 14.65
C ASN A 9 -10.20 -3.92 15.82
N PRO A 10 -10.50 -4.61 16.95
CA PRO A 10 -9.57 -4.74 18.07
C PRO A 10 -8.19 -5.31 17.69
N ARG A 11 -8.12 -6.17 16.66
CA ARG A 11 -6.87 -6.77 16.14
C ARG A 11 -6.05 -5.83 15.25
N ASP A 12 -6.58 -4.67 14.88
CA ASP A 12 -5.86 -3.73 14.02
C ASP A 12 -4.62 -3.17 14.74
N ASN A 13 -3.46 -3.25 14.09
CA ASN A 13 -2.25 -2.56 14.53
C ASN A 13 -2.05 -1.22 13.80
N VAL A 14 -2.94 -0.88 12.87
CA VAL A 14 -2.98 0.43 12.20
C VAL A 14 -4.37 1.07 12.24
N GLY A 15 -4.41 2.39 12.42
CA GLY A 15 -5.63 3.20 12.35
C GLY A 15 -5.73 4.01 11.06
N THR A 16 -6.81 4.76 10.89
CA THR A 16 -7.02 5.70 9.78
C THR A 16 -7.09 7.13 10.31
N ALA A 17 -6.27 8.03 9.81
CA ALA A 17 -6.42 9.46 10.11
C ALA A 17 -7.67 10.02 9.42
N LEU A 18 -8.64 10.54 10.17
CA LEU A 18 -9.87 11.13 9.60
C LEU A 18 -9.69 12.59 9.18
N ASP A 19 -8.60 13.21 9.58
CA ASP A 19 -8.18 14.53 9.13
C ASP A 19 -6.67 14.55 8.93
N HIS A 20 -6.10 15.66 8.47
CA HIS A 20 -4.65 15.85 8.49
C HIS A 20 -4.16 15.96 9.93
N LEU A 21 -3.20 15.12 10.32
CA LEU A 21 -2.62 15.06 11.66
C LEU A 21 -1.15 15.47 11.59
N ARG A 22 -0.70 16.31 12.52
CA ARG A 22 0.65 16.88 12.50
C ARG A 22 1.62 16.09 13.37
N ARG A 23 2.87 16.02 12.94
CA ARG A 23 3.98 15.48 13.72
C ARG A 23 4.10 16.23 15.06
N GLY A 24 4.42 15.48 16.12
CA GLY A 24 4.64 16.00 17.48
C GLY A 24 3.36 16.26 18.27
N GLU A 25 2.19 16.31 17.61
CA GLU A 25 0.91 16.48 18.29
C GLU A 25 0.34 15.13 18.76
N GLU A 26 -0.53 15.19 19.78
CA GLU A 26 -1.24 14.04 20.33
C GLU A 26 -2.69 14.02 19.82
N TYR A 27 -3.15 12.87 19.35
CA TYR A 27 -4.51 12.68 18.87
C TYR A 27 -5.18 11.46 19.51
N PRO A 28 -6.50 11.50 19.76
CA PRO A 28 -7.19 10.36 20.35
C PRO A 28 -7.36 9.21 19.34
N ILE A 29 -7.30 7.99 19.85
CA ILE A 29 -7.62 6.77 19.12
C ILE A 29 -9.08 6.40 19.43
N PHE A 30 -9.92 6.38 18.40
CA PHE A 30 -11.31 5.93 18.50
C PHE A 30 -11.42 4.52 17.92
N GLU A 31 -11.93 3.56 18.70
CA GLU A 31 -12.22 2.19 18.25
C GLU A 31 -13.73 1.99 18.05
N GLU A 32 -14.11 1.47 16.88
CA GLU A 32 -15.51 1.20 16.52
C GLU A 32 -16.17 0.28 17.57
N GLY A 33 -17.34 0.70 18.06
CA GLY A 33 -18.08 -0.01 19.10
C GLY A 33 -17.60 0.23 20.54
N LYS A 34 -16.40 0.79 20.77
CA LYS A 34 -15.88 1.10 22.12
C LYS A 34 -15.79 2.59 22.44
N GLY A 35 -15.54 3.44 21.45
CA GLY A 35 -15.30 4.87 21.68
C GLY A 35 -13.80 5.20 21.78
N ILE A 36 -13.45 6.22 22.56
CA ILE A 36 -12.05 6.63 22.76
C ILE A 36 -11.35 5.61 23.67
N ILE A 37 -10.29 4.98 23.16
CA ILE A 37 -9.55 3.93 23.87
C ILE A 37 -8.15 4.38 24.31
N GLY A 38 -7.75 5.60 23.96
CA GLY A 38 -6.43 6.14 24.28
C GLY A 38 -6.04 7.27 23.35
N LYS A 39 -4.75 7.57 23.33
CA LYS A 39 -4.16 8.63 22.50
C LYS A 39 -2.82 8.20 21.91
N ILE A 40 -2.38 8.89 20.87
CA ILE A 40 -1.12 8.62 20.19
C ILE A 40 -0.41 9.92 19.82
N VAL A 41 0.89 9.96 20.06
CA VAL A 41 1.78 11.06 19.63
C VAL A 41 2.35 10.74 18.26
N LEU A 42 2.26 11.68 17.33
CA LEU A 42 2.57 11.44 15.93
C LEU A 42 4.05 11.67 15.67
N LYS A 43 4.72 10.72 15.01
CA LYS A 43 6.14 10.81 14.67
C LYS A 43 6.38 11.36 13.27
N THR A 44 5.34 11.38 12.43
CA THR A 44 5.33 11.93 11.08
C THR A 44 4.04 12.71 10.85
N ASP A 45 4.03 13.64 9.89
CA ASP A 45 2.79 14.22 9.40
C ASP A 45 1.97 13.14 8.69
N ILE A 46 0.68 13.06 9.01
CA ILE A 46 -0.23 12.07 8.44
C ILE A 46 -1.28 12.80 7.58
N PRO A 47 -1.27 12.58 6.26
CA PRO A 47 -2.35 13.06 5.42
C PRO A 47 -3.68 12.40 5.81
N LYS A 48 -4.77 13.12 5.57
CA LYS A 48 -6.12 12.58 5.73
C LYS A 48 -6.27 11.26 4.96
N TRP A 49 -6.91 10.28 5.59
CA TRP A 49 -7.15 8.91 5.09
C TRP A 49 -5.97 7.96 5.09
N TYR A 50 -4.78 8.43 5.51
CA TYR A 50 -3.61 7.57 5.58
C TYR A 50 -3.63 6.71 6.83
N LYS A 51 -2.85 5.63 6.80
CA LYS A 51 -2.74 4.72 7.93
C LYS A 51 -1.70 5.24 8.92
N VAL A 52 -1.98 5.05 10.20
CA VAL A 52 -1.07 5.39 11.31
C VAL A 52 -0.79 4.11 12.08
N SER A 53 0.47 3.82 12.37
CA SER A 53 0.82 2.70 13.25
C SER A 53 0.31 2.97 14.65
N LEU A 54 -0.49 2.05 15.21
CA LEU A 54 -1.04 2.15 16.57
C LEU A 54 -0.13 1.48 17.60
N THR A 55 0.61 0.48 17.16
CA THR A 55 1.63 -0.23 17.94
C THR A 55 2.96 -0.17 17.20
N GLU A 56 4.01 -0.70 17.83
CA GLU A 56 5.21 -1.06 17.08
C GLU A 56 4.85 -2.20 16.11
N ILE A 57 5.40 -2.14 14.90
CA ILE A 57 5.36 -3.20 13.90
C ILE A 57 6.82 -3.45 13.54
N GLY A 58 7.34 -4.63 13.87
CA GLY A 58 8.69 -5.07 13.52
C GLY A 58 8.89 -5.14 12.01
N GLU A 59 10.10 -5.41 11.55
CA GLU A 59 10.33 -5.76 10.13
C GLU A 59 9.73 -7.14 9.83
N ASP A 60 9.19 -7.33 8.62
CA ASP A 60 8.51 -8.56 8.18
C ASP A 60 7.29 -8.97 9.02
N GLU A 61 6.75 -8.05 9.83
CA GLU A 61 5.54 -8.28 10.61
C GLU A 61 4.28 -7.91 9.82
N GLU A 62 3.17 -8.59 10.15
CA GLU A 62 1.88 -8.32 9.52
C GLU A 62 1.39 -6.90 9.85
N VAL A 63 0.98 -6.18 8.82
CA VAL A 63 0.18 -4.96 8.96
C VAL A 63 -1.29 -5.38 8.89
N ILE A 64 -2.01 -5.20 9.99
CA ILE A 64 -3.38 -5.71 10.18
C ILE A 64 -4.37 -4.55 10.19
N LYS A 65 -5.34 -4.60 9.27
CA LYS A 65 -6.44 -3.62 9.20
C LYS A 65 -7.76 -4.30 8.90
N PHE A 66 -8.84 -3.84 9.53
CA PHE A 66 -10.16 -4.49 9.49
C PHE A 66 -10.13 -5.93 10.03
N GLY A 67 -9.14 -6.28 10.85
CA GLY A 67 -8.89 -7.63 11.35
C GLY A 67 -8.27 -8.59 10.32
N PHE A 68 -7.75 -8.08 9.20
CA PHE A 68 -7.06 -8.87 8.18
C PHE A 68 -5.64 -8.38 7.96
N PRO A 69 -4.66 -9.27 7.68
CA PRO A 69 -3.37 -8.86 7.18
C PRO A 69 -3.56 -8.20 5.80
N ILE A 70 -3.07 -6.97 5.67
CA ILE A 70 -3.13 -6.18 4.43
C ILE A 70 -1.76 -6.05 3.75
N GLY A 71 -0.72 -6.59 4.38
CA GLY A 71 0.66 -6.55 3.92
C GLY A 71 1.63 -6.84 5.06
N PHE A 72 2.91 -6.73 4.77
CA PHE A 72 4.02 -6.91 5.71
C PHE A 72 4.87 -5.66 5.68
N SER A 73 5.38 -5.25 6.83
CA SER A 73 6.30 -4.12 6.95
C SER A 73 7.65 -4.45 6.32
N THR A 74 8.25 -3.49 5.62
CA THR A 74 9.60 -3.65 5.02
C THR A 74 10.70 -3.08 5.90
N MET A 75 10.35 -2.68 7.12
CA MET A 75 11.24 -2.10 8.12
C MET A 75 10.45 -1.99 9.42
N LYS A 76 11.15 -1.79 10.54
CA LYS A 76 10.49 -1.41 11.79
C LYS A 76 9.69 -0.11 11.63
N ILE A 77 8.43 -0.11 12.04
CA ILE A 77 7.52 1.03 12.06
C ILE A 77 7.11 1.30 13.51
N GLU A 78 7.48 2.47 14.03
CA GLU A 78 7.13 2.88 15.40
C GLU A 78 5.67 3.37 15.49
N PRO A 79 5.04 3.31 16.68
CA PRO A 79 3.73 3.94 16.92
C PRO A 79 3.74 5.42 16.50
N GLY A 80 2.67 5.85 15.83
CA GLY A 80 2.50 7.24 15.39
C GLY A 80 3.20 7.57 14.06
N VAL A 81 3.86 6.60 13.42
CA VAL A 81 4.44 6.74 12.07
C VAL A 81 3.39 6.41 11.00
N VAL A 82 3.47 7.10 9.85
CA VAL A 82 2.65 6.82 8.67
C VAL A 82 2.91 5.43 8.10
N VAL A 83 1.85 4.70 7.78
CA VAL A 83 1.92 3.37 7.12
C VAL A 83 1.37 3.48 5.69
N HIS A 84 2.25 3.27 4.71
CA HIS A 84 1.93 3.46 3.29
C HIS A 84 2.70 2.48 2.41
N VAL A 85 2.49 2.50 1.10
CA VAL A 85 3.18 1.59 0.16
C VAL A 85 4.71 1.74 0.15
N THR A 86 5.25 2.75 0.83
CA THR A 86 6.68 2.99 0.97
C THR A 86 7.32 2.15 2.07
N ASN A 87 6.54 1.62 3.02
CA ASN A 87 7.04 0.83 4.14
C ASN A 87 6.24 -0.47 4.37
N ILE A 88 5.38 -0.85 3.42
CA ILE A 88 4.66 -2.13 3.43
C ILE A 88 4.66 -2.77 2.04
N ILE A 89 4.71 -4.09 2.00
CA ILE A 89 4.51 -4.93 0.81
C ILE A 89 3.20 -5.68 0.92
N LEU A 90 2.44 -5.78 -0.18
CA LEU A 90 1.09 -6.35 -0.18
C LEU A 90 1.07 -7.88 -0.42
N ASP A 91 2.20 -8.47 -0.83
CA ASP A 91 2.34 -9.88 -1.19
C ASP A 91 3.71 -10.40 -0.72
N THR A 92 3.74 -11.47 0.08
CA THR A 92 4.97 -12.08 0.61
C THR A 92 5.73 -12.92 -0.41
N GLN A 93 5.11 -13.26 -1.55
CA GLN A 93 5.82 -13.83 -2.69
C GLN A 93 6.65 -12.76 -3.44
N PHE A 94 6.48 -11.49 -3.07
CA PHE A 94 7.16 -10.35 -3.66
C PHE A 94 8.41 -10.00 -2.84
N ASP A 95 9.57 -10.47 -3.29
CA ASP A 95 10.87 -10.15 -2.69
C ASP A 95 11.28 -8.70 -3.03
N PHE A 96 10.92 -7.79 -2.13
CA PHE A 96 11.15 -6.35 -2.27
C PHE A 96 12.64 -5.97 -2.14
N TYR A 97 13.42 -6.71 -1.34
CA TYR A 97 14.85 -6.45 -1.16
C TYR A 97 15.65 -6.75 -2.44
N LYS A 98 15.30 -7.83 -3.14
CA LYS A 98 15.87 -8.15 -4.46
C LYS A 98 15.50 -7.15 -5.55
N LEU A 99 14.39 -6.42 -5.38
CA LEU A 99 14.03 -5.27 -6.22
C LEU A 99 14.86 -4.03 -5.88
N ILE A 100 15.09 -3.74 -4.59
CA ILE A 100 15.92 -2.62 -4.14
C ILE A 100 17.38 -2.80 -4.57
N GLU A 101 17.97 -3.99 -4.38
CA GLU A 101 19.35 -4.29 -4.80
C GLU A 101 19.56 -4.09 -6.31
N LYS A 102 18.51 -4.37 -7.10
CA LYS A 102 18.51 -4.14 -8.55
C LYS A 102 17.98 -2.77 -8.95
N GLY A 103 17.81 -1.83 -8.02
CA GLY A 103 17.37 -0.45 -8.30
C GLY A 103 15.99 -0.35 -8.94
N PHE A 104 15.10 -1.28 -8.62
CA PHE A 104 13.78 -1.47 -9.24
C PHE A 104 13.84 -1.78 -10.74
N ILE A 105 14.99 -2.22 -11.28
CA ILE A 105 15.17 -2.55 -12.69
C ILE A 105 14.55 -3.93 -12.97
N LEU A 106 13.50 -3.93 -13.79
CA LEU A 106 12.78 -5.13 -14.20
C LEU A 106 13.48 -5.83 -15.37
N GLY A 107 14.17 -5.05 -16.21
CA GLY A 107 14.84 -5.52 -17.42
C GLY A 107 15.31 -4.36 -18.29
N GLU A 108 15.68 -4.70 -19.52
CA GLU A 108 16.10 -3.74 -20.55
C GLU A 108 15.06 -3.68 -21.67
N ALA A 109 14.82 -2.48 -22.19
CA ALA A 109 13.93 -2.26 -23.33
C ALA A 109 14.58 -2.82 -24.62
N LEU A 110 13.84 -3.66 -25.33
CA LEU A 110 14.29 -4.25 -26.61
C LEU A 110 14.02 -3.37 -27.83
N LYS A 111 13.26 -2.29 -27.65
CA LYS A 111 12.88 -1.31 -28.65
C LYS A 111 12.31 -0.08 -27.94
N ASP A 112 12.10 1.01 -28.66
CA ASP A 112 11.31 2.13 -28.13
C ASP A 112 9.88 1.69 -27.77
N ILE A 113 9.42 2.19 -26.62
CA ILE A 113 8.10 1.90 -26.05
C ILE A 113 7.43 3.24 -25.74
N ASP A 114 6.34 3.52 -26.42
CA ASP A 114 5.55 4.72 -26.18
C ASP A 114 4.74 4.58 -24.88
N LYS A 115 4.52 5.71 -24.20
CA LYS A 115 3.59 5.80 -23.08
C LYS A 115 2.22 5.26 -23.51
N GLY A 116 1.67 4.34 -22.74
CA GLY A 116 0.40 3.67 -23.04
C GLY A 116 0.55 2.36 -23.83
N GLU A 117 1.75 2.03 -24.32
CA GLU A 117 1.98 0.75 -25.00
C GLU A 117 2.02 -0.42 -24.00
N ILE A 118 1.47 -1.56 -24.41
CA ILE A 118 1.52 -2.80 -23.63
C ILE A 118 2.93 -3.39 -23.66
N ILE A 119 3.52 -3.58 -22.47
CA ILE A 119 4.84 -4.19 -22.33
C ILE A 119 4.69 -5.71 -22.21
N ARG A 120 5.41 -6.43 -23.08
CA ARG A 120 5.42 -7.90 -23.12
C ARG A 120 6.82 -8.50 -23.06
N ILE A 121 6.94 -9.63 -22.38
CA ILE A 121 8.18 -10.42 -22.26
C ILE A 121 8.71 -10.79 -23.64
N LYS A 122 10.00 -10.57 -23.88
CA LYS A 122 10.74 -10.85 -25.14
C LYS A 122 10.23 -10.09 -26.38
N LYS A 123 9.22 -9.23 -26.25
CA LYS A 123 8.75 -8.33 -27.32
C LYS A 123 9.17 -6.89 -27.05
N ASN A 124 8.99 -6.43 -25.82
CA ASN A 124 9.30 -5.07 -25.39
C ASN A 124 10.43 -5.06 -24.36
N ILE A 125 10.54 -6.12 -23.53
CA ILE A 125 11.49 -6.19 -22.42
C ILE A 125 12.28 -7.50 -22.44
N LYS A 126 13.58 -7.40 -22.16
CA LYS A 126 14.45 -8.50 -21.74
C LYS A 126 14.51 -8.51 -20.21
N PRO A 127 13.81 -9.43 -19.52
CA PRO A 127 13.69 -9.39 -18.06
C PRO A 127 15.01 -9.75 -17.37
N PHE A 128 15.38 -8.97 -16.36
CA PHE A 128 16.47 -9.28 -15.42
C PHE A 128 15.94 -9.72 -14.05
N HIS A 129 14.68 -9.40 -13.76
CA HIS A 129 14.01 -9.76 -12.51
C HIS A 129 13.56 -11.23 -12.53
N PHE A 130 13.76 -11.94 -11.41
CA PHE A 130 13.51 -13.38 -11.33
C PHE A 130 12.03 -13.75 -11.56
N LEU A 131 11.09 -12.93 -11.05
CA LEU A 131 9.64 -13.11 -11.30
C LEU A 131 9.24 -13.06 -12.78
N PHE A 132 10.08 -12.48 -13.64
CA PHE A 132 9.80 -12.30 -15.07
C PHE A 132 10.68 -13.17 -15.97
N LYS A 133 11.76 -13.73 -15.44
CA LYS A 133 12.77 -14.48 -16.20
C LYS A 133 12.19 -15.73 -16.85
N ASP A 134 11.30 -16.41 -16.13
CA ASP A 134 10.71 -17.69 -16.55
C ASP A 134 9.31 -17.53 -17.15
N LEU A 135 8.83 -16.30 -17.34
CA LEU A 135 7.53 -16.07 -17.96
C LEU A 135 7.55 -16.44 -19.46
N PRO A 136 6.45 -17.00 -19.99
CA PRO A 136 6.34 -17.30 -21.40
C PRO A 136 6.57 -16.06 -22.28
N PRO A 137 7.15 -16.22 -23.50
CA PRO A 137 7.26 -15.13 -24.47
C PRO A 137 5.89 -14.49 -24.73
N LYS A 138 5.87 -13.18 -24.97
CA LYS A 138 4.65 -12.37 -25.21
C LYS A 138 3.72 -12.21 -24.00
N THR A 139 4.06 -12.74 -22.82
CA THR A 139 3.32 -12.48 -21.57
C THR A 139 3.26 -10.98 -21.31
N ARG A 140 2.06 -10.45 -21.06
CA ARG A 140 1.84 -9.05 -20.69
C ARG A 140 2.26 -8.84 -19.25
N ILE A 141 3.10 -7.84 -19.00
CA ILE A 141 3.56 -7.47 -17.66
C ILE A 141 3.11 -6.08 -17.21
N GLY A 142 2.53 -5.29 -18.12
CA GLY A 142 1.90 -4.03 -17.79
C GLY A 142 1.82 -3.10 -18.99
N VAL A 143 1.64 -1.81 -18.72
CA VAL A 143 1.55 -0.73 -19.70
C VAL A 143 2.57 0.34 -19.35
N ALA A 144 3.27 0.87 -20.36
CA ALA A 144 4.28 1.91 -20.14
C ALA A 144 3.62 3.18 -19.59
N ALA A 145 4.10 3.67 -18.44
CA ALA A 145 3.62 4.90 -17.82
C ALA A 145 4.28 6.15 -18.42
N VAL A 146 5.43 5.98 -19.07
CA VAL A 146 6.28 6.98 -19.70
C VAL A 146 6.85 6.42 -21.01
N ASN A 147 7.42 7.28 -21.86
CA ASN A 147 8.20 6.81 -23.00
C ASN A 147 9.50 6.18 -22.50
N ILE A 148 9.88 5.03 -23.05
CA ILE A 148 11.09 4.29 -22.69
C ILE A 148 11.90 4.06 -23.95
N GLY A 149 13.15 4.52 -23.96
CA GLY A 149 14.05 4.36 -25.10
C GLY A 149 14.59 2.94 -25.20
N GLU A 150 14.90 2.49 -26.42
CA GLU A 150 15.61 1.24 -26.67
C GLU A 150 16.91 1.13 -25.86
N SER A 151 17.25 -0.08 -25.42
CA SER A 151 18.41 -0.41 -24.59
C SER A 151 18.50 0.32 -23.24
N THR A 152 17.45 1.03 -22.83
CA THR A 152 17.37 1.63 -21.50
C THR A 152 16.79 0.67 -20.47
N SER A 153 17.09 0.90 -19.19
CA SER A 153 16.54 0.11 -18.10
C SER A 153 15.05 0.40 -17.89
N ILE A 154 14.22 -0.63 -17.98
CA ILE A 154 12.81 -0.58 -17.59
C ILE A 154 12.72 -0.82 -16.09
N ARG A 155 12.29 0.18 -15.34
CA ARG A 155 12.08 0.12 -13.89
C ARG A 155 10.61 -0.13 -13.54
N LEU A 156 10.34 -0.59 -12.33
CA LEU A 156 8.98 -0.82 -11.84
C LEU A 156 8.11 0.45 -11.97
N GLY A 157 8.66 1.62 -11.66
CA GLY A 157 7.98 2.91 -11.82
C GLY A 157 7.69 3.33 -13.27
N ASN A 158 8.28 2.66 -14.27
CA ASN A 158 7.99 2.90 -15.69
C ASN A 158 6.77 2.11 -16.18
N ILE A 159 6.23 1.18 -15.39
CA ILE A 159 5.14 0.29 -15.79
C ILE A 159 3.95 0.47 -14.83
N VAL A 160 2.75 0.58 -15.37
CA VAL A 160 1.49 0.48 -14.62
C VAL A 160 0.75 -0.80 -15.01
N ASP A 161 0.24 -1.54 -14.02
CA ASP A 161 -0.59 -2.71 -14.29
C ASP A 161 -2.02 -2.26 -14.56
N ILE A 162 -2.43 -2.25 -15.84
CA ILE A 162 -3.84 -2.09 -16.19
C ILE A 162 -4.50 -3.47 -16.13
N THR A 163 -4.85 -3.82 -14.90
CA THR A 163 -5.79 -4.85 -14.45
C THR A 163 -5.40 -6.31 -14.73
N ARG A 164 -4.98 -7.01 -13.69
CA ARG A 164 -5.54 -8.33 -13.31
C ARG A 164 -6.08 -8.26 -11.88
N LYS A 165 -7.28 -8.80 -11.68
CA LYS A 165 -7.84 -9.07 -10.34
C LYS A 165 -6.87 -10.03 -9.64
N LEU A 166 -5.92 -9.51 -8.85
CA LEU A 166 -5.36 -10.27 -7.73
C LEU A 166 -6.55 -10.86 -6.98
N GLY A 167 -6.43 -12.11 -6.52
CA GLY A 167 -7.45 -12.78 -5.70
C GLY A 167 -7.72 -11.97 -4.44
N TRP A 168 -8.58 -10.97 -4.58
CA TRP A 168 -8.85 -9.99 -3.54
C TRP A 168 -9.80 -10.66 -2.56
N ASN A 169 -9.42 -10.65 -1.29
CA ASN A 169 -10.32 -11.01 -0.20
C ASN A 169 -11.61 -10.18 -0.31
N GLU A 170 -12.69 -10.79 -0.82
CA GLU A 170 -13.95 -10.09 -1.12
C GLU A 170 -14.58 -9.51 0.14
N LYS A 171 -14.40 -10.19 1.28
CA LYS A 171 -14.85 -9.71 2.59
C LYS A 171 -14.13 -8.42 2.96
N TYR A 172 -12.79 -8.36 2.84
CA TYR A 172 -12.01 -7.14 3.05
C TYR A 172 -12.47 -6.02 2.10
N ARG A 173 -12.65 -6.31 0.80
CA ARG A 173 -13.10 -5.31 -0.19
C ARG A 173 -14.46 -4.72 0.15
N ARG A 174 -15.40 -5.59 0.55
CA ARG A 174 -16.73 -5.19 1.01
C ARG A 174 -16.64 -4.34 2.27
N MET A 175 -15.75 -4.69 3.21
CA MET A 175 -15.51 -3.90 4.41
C MET A 175 -14.94 -2.51 4.09
N VAL A 176 -13.91 -2.42 3.24
CA VAL A 176 -13.35 -1.11 2.81
C VAL A 176 -14.41 -0.26 2.10
N LYS A 177 -15.17 -0.85 1.17
CA LYS A 177 -16.25 -0.14 0.45
C LYS A 177 -17.32 0.36 1.42
N ASN A 178 -17.72 -0.48 2.38
CA ASN A 178 -18.71 -0.13 3.39
C ASN A 178 -18.18 0.96 4.33
N PHE A 179 -16.93 0.86 4.77
CA PHE A 179 -16.27 1.85 5.64
C PHE A 179 -16.31 3.25 5.02
N TYR A 180 -15.85 3.40 3.78
CA TYR A 180 -15.90 4.69 3.09
C TYR A 180 -17.32 5.14 2.74
N ARG A 181 -18.25 4.21 2.53
CA ARG A 181 -19.67 4.54 2.34
C ARG A 181 -20.27 5.11 3.62
N PHE A 182 -20.08 4.45 4.76
CA PHE A 182 -20.60 4.88 6.07
C PHE A 182 -19.98 6.20 6.54
N LEU A 183 -18.68 6.38 6.32
CA LEU A 183 -18.00 7.66 6.59
C LEU A 183 -18.60 8.82 5.77
N ARG A 184 -18.87 8.60 4.47
CA ARG A 184 -19.47 9.62 3.59
C ARG A 184 -20.93 9.89 3.89
N SER A 185 -21.69 8.89 4.34
CA SER A 185 -23.09 9.05 4.70
C SER A 185 -23.31 9.58 6.12
N GLY A 186 -22.24 9.81 6.89
CA GLY A 186 -22.33 10.27 8.29
C GLY A 186 -22.93 9.23 9.24
N MET A 187 -23.02 7.96 8.81
CA MET A 187 -23.66 6.86 9.56
C MET A 187 -22.74 6.19 10.59
N ILE A 188 -21.45 6.56 10.63
CA ILE A 188 -20.60 6.22 11.77
C ILE A 188 -20.97 7.19 12.88
N ASP A 189 -21.84 6.73 13.76
CA ASP A 189 -22.31 7.52 14.87
C ASP A 189 -21.18 7.68 15.89
N PHE A 190 -20.65 8.88 15.98
CA PHE A 190 -19.66 9.28 16.99
C PHE A 190 -20.33 9.69 18.31
N SER A 191 -21.59 9.32 18.55
CA SER A 191 -22.38 9.69 19.73
C SER A 191 -21.85 9.16 21.06
N LYS A 192 -20.81 8.32 21.06
CA LYS A 192 -20.02 7.95 22.25
C LYS A 192 -18.67 8.68 22.31
N MET A 193 -18.67 9.98 22.03
CA MET A 193 -17.54 10.88 22.33
C MET A 193 -17.53 11.27 23.80
#